data_AF-A0A928TBF4-F1
#
_entry.id   AF-A0A928TBF4-F1
#
_cell.length_a   1.000
_cell.length_b   1.000
_cell.length_c   1.000
_cell.angle_alpha   90.00
_cell.angle_beta   90.00
_cell.angle_gamma   90.00
#
_symmetry.space_group_name_H-M   'P 1'
#
loop_
_entity.id
_entity.type
_entity.pdbx_description
1 polymer ?
#
loop_
_entity_poly.entity_id
_entity_poly.type
_entity_poly.pdbx_seq_one_letter_code
_entity_poly.pdbx_strand_id
1 'polypeptide(L)'
;MPQYPSISELLVPFATDPPGWLVHQRAGDLPDLEAFLKSRTVFYPGSRLDGHPMEIFGGSRSAHCFVFVDYDCYTEEVVSSETLPGGDTFLKDYDVVNHQYVTENELLGGRIHWLVMERRNNATADQIPTRLCLLLMHWEAVAAYEFLYGRPQACPPYAVVLQDHGGDLFGGDSPLSRLAFKFGKPEWLFVADLSFTWMHDIGHSSTPWPGYERVSSPLPGGDFGTLRSLFRHQPDVERYFADPFSFVSEVLKASRRENKQLWARYAPIRDDVLAKWDDRPDHQALWAEHLSTKYWLWDQCIFLQDKLQHTPSTAEAVRQAWQRRIDFHPAAVLSCPAFMRL
;
A
#
# COMPACT_ATOMS: atom_id res chain seq x y z
N MET A 1 5.45 15.93 -16.87
CA MET A 1 5.01 14.96 -15.83
C MET A 1 3.54 14.66 -16.07
N PRO A 2 3.06 13.42 -15.87
CA PRO A 2 1.63 13.13 -15.94
C PRO A 2 0.87 14.03 -14.95
N GLN A 3 -0.24 14.61 -15.39
CA GLN A 3 -1.16 15.34 -14.51
C GLN A 3 -2.00 14.30 -13.77
N TYR A 4 -1.72 14.12 -12.48
CA TYR A 4 -2.57 13.29 -11.63
C TYR A 4 -3.75 14.12 -11.11
N PRO A 5 -4.95 13.54 -11.00
CA PRO A 5 -6.10 14.20 -10.37
C PRO A 5 -5.80 14.54 -8.91
N SER A 6 -6.59 15.46 -8.35
CA SER A 6 -6.56 15.74 -6.92
C SER A 6 -7.07 14.54 -6.12
N ILE A 7 -6.63 14.44 -4.86
CA ILE A 7 -7.05 13.34 -3.97
C ILE A 7 -8.58 13.38 -3.77
N SER A 8 -9.16 14.57 -3.59
CA SER A 8 -10.60 14.72 -3.41
C SER A 8 -11.40 14.24 -4.63
N GLU A 9 -10.98 14.59 -5.85
CA GLU A 9 -11.62 14.12 -7.09
C GLU A 9 -11.61 12.59 -7.21
N LEU A 10 -10.54 11.93 -6.75
CA LEU A 10 -10.43 10.48 -6.76
C LEU A 10 -11.35 9.80 -5.75
N LEU A 11 -11.57 10.42 -4.59
CA LEU A 11 -12.34 9.82 -3.50
C LEU A 11 -13.85 10.11 -3.56
N VAL A 12 -14.26 11.21 -4.20
CA VAL A 12 -15.69 11.59 -4.35
C VAL A 12 -16.56 10.48 -4.97
N PRO A 13 -16.13 9.74 -6.00
CA PRO A 13 -16.90 8.60 -6.53
C PRO A 13 -17.17 7.49 -5.51
N PHE A 14 -16.41 7.45 -4.42
CA PHE A 14 -16.55 6.49 -3.33
C PHE A 14 -17.33 7.05 -2.14
N ALA A 15 -17.89 8.26 -2.26
CA ALA A 15 -18.69 8.87 -1.20
C ALA A 15 -19.86 7.97 -0.80
N THR A 16 -20.04 7.77 0.50
CA THR A 16 -21.13 7.00 1.10
C THR A 16 -21.78 7.80 2.21
N ASP A 17 -23.03 7.49 2.52
CA ASP A 17 -23.66 8.00 3.74
C ASP A 17 -23.04 7.30 4.96
N PRO A 18 -23.05 7.93 6.15
CA PRO A 18 -22.58 7.28 7.36
C PRO A 18 -23.30 5.94 7.58
N PRO A 19 -22.61 4.90 8.07
CA PRO A 19 -23.24 3.60 8.29
C PRO A 19 -24.37 3.72 9.31
N GLY A 20 -25.42 2.90 9.12
CA GLY A 20 -26.65 3.02 9.91
C GLY A 20 -26.40 2.99 11.43
N TRP A 21 -25.48 2.15 11.92
CA TRP A 21 -25.15 2.11 13.35
C TRP A 21 -24.63 3.47 13.87
N LEU A 22 -23.79 4.16 13.09
CA LEU A 22 -23.20 5.45 13.47
C LEU A 22 -24.25 6.58 13.52
N VAL A 23 -25.22 6.54 12.60
CA VAL A 23 -26.35 7.47 12.57
C VAL A 23 -27.21 7.34 13.84
N HIS A 24 -27.36 6.12 14.34
CA HIS A 24 -28.21 5.84 15.50
C HIS A 24 -27.47 5.93 16.84
N GLN A 25 -26.13 5.95 16.87
CA GLN A 25 -25.36 6.05 18.11
C GLN A 25 -25.70 7.33 18.90
N ARG A 26 -26.03 7.19 20.18
CA ARG A 26 -26.33 8.26 21.13
C ARG A 26 -25.33 8.28 22.28
N ALA A 27 -25.36 9.36 23.06
CA ALA A 27 -24.61 9.47 24.29
C ALA A 27 -24.97 8.32 25.24
N GLY A 28 -23.96 7.59 25.73
CA GLY A 28 -24.12 6.46 26.65
C GLY A 28 -24.40 5.12 25.98
N ASP A 29 -24.62 5.08 24.67
CA ASP A 29 -24.65 3.81 23.92
C ASP A 29 -23.26 3.19 23.92
N LEU A 30 -23.20 1.87 24.14
CA LEU A 30 -21.97 1.10 24.11
C LEU A 30 -21.34 1.11 22.70
N PRO A 31 -20.00 1.07 22.60
CA PRO A 31 -19.30 0.91 21.33
C PRO A 31 -19.65 -0.39 20.62
N ASP A 32 -20.07 -0.30 19.36
CA ASP A 32 -20.23 -1.46 18.49
C ASP A 32 -18.96 -1.65 17.64
N LEU A 33 -17.95 -2.25 18.26
CA LEU A 33 -16.65 -2.46 17.62
C LEU A 33 -16.74 -3.37 16.39
N GLU A 34 -17.69 -4.32 16.38
CA GLU A 34 -17.88 -5.22 15.24
C GLU A 34 -18.43 -4.46 14.03
N ALA A 35 -19.47 -3.66 14.21
CA ALA A 35 -20.04 -2.83 13.14
C ALA A 35 -19.04 -1.75 12.67
N PHE A 36 -18.24 -1.21 13.58
CA PHE A 36 -17.14 -0.29 13.25
C PHE A 36 -16.10 -0.95 12.35
N LEU A 37 -15.59 -2.13 12.72
CA LEU A 37 -14.57 -2.85 11.94
C LEU A 37 -15.11 -3.46 10.64
N LYS A 38 -16.43 -3.56 10.48
CA LYS A 38 -17.08 -3.88 9.19
C LYS A 38 -17.30 -2.65 8.30
N SER A 39 -17.16 -1.45 8.84
CA SER A 39 -17.27 -0.19 8.10
C SER A 39 -15.96 0.13 7.37
N ARG A 40 -15.98 1.15 6.50
CA ARG A 40 -14.74 1.66 5.88
C ARG A 40 -13.91 2.41 6.91
N THR A 41 -12.98 1.71 7.54
CA THR A 41 -12.06 2.30 8.52
C THR A 41 -10.81 2.84 7.84
N VAL A 42 -10.31 3.98 8.33
CA VAL A 42 -8.98 4.50 8.00
C VAL A 42 -8.06 4.23 9.18
N PHE A 43 -7.03 3.41 8.99
CA PHE A 43 -6.06 3.09 10.03
C PHE A 43 -4.85 4.02 9.94
N TYR A 44 -4.57 4.72 11.04
CA TYR A 44 -3.52 5.72 11.13
C TYR A 44 -2.51 5.37 12.24
N PRO A 45 -1.42 4.66 11.91
CA PRO A 45 -0.32 4.42 12.83
C PRO A 45 0.58 5.65 12.98
N GLY A 46 1.04 5.93 14.20
CA GLY A 46 1.84 7.12 14.52
C GLY A 46 1.04 8.42 14.43
N SER A 47 -0.29 8.32 14.55
CA SER A 47 -1.18 9.42 14.16
C SER A 47 -0.99 10.70 14.95
N ARG A 48 -0.45 10.62 16.18
CA ARG A 48 -0.63 11.65 17.21
C ARG A 48 -2.08 12.14 17.19
N LEU A 49 -2.29 13.40 16.80
CA LEU A 49 -3.60 14.04 16.66
C LEU A 49 -3.77 14.69 15.28
N ASP A 50 -3.04 14.20 14.28
CA ASP A 50 -3.11 14.69 12.90
C ASP A 50 -4.48 14.36 12.27
N GLY A 51 -5.33 15.37 12.11
CA GLY A 51 -6.67 15.20 11.53
C GLY A 51 -6.70 15.23 10.00
N HIS A 52 -5.56 15.34 9.32
CA HIS A 52 -5.50 15.38 7.85
C HIS A 52 -6.17 14.18 7.18
N PRO A 53 -6.04 12.93 7.66
CA PRO A 53 -6.81 11.82 7.08
C PRO A 53 -8.32 11.98 7.21
N MET A 54 -8.82 12.62 8.27
CA MET A 54 -10.24 12.92 8.41
C MET A 54 -10.67 14.01 7.44
N GLU A 55 -9.87 15.05 7.23
CA GLU A 55 -10.13 16.05 6.20
C GLU A 55 -10.25 15.40 4.81
N ILE A 56 -9.33 14.49 4.47
CA ILE A 56 -9.28 13.85 3.16
C ILE A 56 -10.37 12.78 2.98
N PHE A 57 -10.40 11.76 3.83
CA PHE A 57 -11.31 10.64 3.67
C PHE A 57 -12.70 10.96 4.22
N GLY A 58 -12.77 11.70 5.32
CA GLY A 58 -14.01 12.20 5.89
C GLY A 58 -14.60 13.29 5.01
N GLY A 59 -13.84 14.33 4.63
CA GLY A 59 -14.33 15.40 3.76
C GLY A 59 -14.80 14.94 2.37
N SER A 60 -14.25 13.85 1.83
CA SER A 60 -14.76 13.19 0.62
C SER A 60 -15.93 12.23 0.88
N ARG A 61 -16.28 11.99 2.14
CA ARG A 61 -17.26 10.99 2.63
C ARG A 61 -16.95 9.56 2.18
N SER A 62 -15.70 9.29 1.83
CA SER A 62 -15.26 7.96 1.40
C SER A 62 -15.07 7.01 2.59
N ALA A 63 -14.83 7.56 3.78
CA ALA A 63 -14.84 6.86 5.07
C ALA A 63 -15.41 7.75 6.19
N HIS A 64 -15.98 7.11 7.22
CA HIS A 64 -16.57 7.78 8.40
C HIS A 64 -15.99 7.27 9.72
N CYS A 65 -15.12 6.26 9.66
CA CYS A 65 -14.57 5.56 10.81
C CYS A 65 -13.04 5.62 10.77
N PHE A 66 -12.42 6.05 11.85
CA PHE A 66 -10.99 6.32 11.90
C PHE A 66 -10.36 5.66 13.12
N VAL A 67 -9.22 5.00 12.92
CA VAL A 67 -8.44 4.38 13.99
C VAL A 67 -7.13 5.13 14.09
N PHE A 68 -6.94 5.84 15.20
CA PHE A 68 -5.73 6.59 15.52
C PHE A 68 -4.93 5.77 16.52
N VAL A 69 -3.69 5.42 16.17
CA VAL A 69 -2.83 4.61 17.02
C VAL A 69 -1.52 5.33 17.25
N ASP A 70 -1.30 5.75 18.48
CA ASP A 70 -0.06 6.41 18.90
C ASP A 70 0.10 6.28 20.43
N TYR A 71 1.34 6.37 20.91
CA TYR A 71 1.59 6.50 22.34
C TYR A 71 1.25 7.91 22.87
N ASP A 72 1.17 8.91 21.99
CA ASP A 72 0.85 10.28 22.35
C ASP A 72 -0.58 10.69 21.98
N CYS A 73 -1.39 9.80 21.39
CA CYS A 73 -2.79 10.12 21.02
C CYS A 73 -3.74 10.18 22.24
N TYR A 74 -3.23 9.94 23.45
CA TYR A 74 -4.00 9.87 24.67
C TYR A 74 -3.47 10.85 25.72
N THR A 75 -4.15 11.98 25.87
CA THR A 75 -4.14 12.75 27.11
C THR A 75 -5.58 13.07 27.48
N GLU A 76 -5.92 13.09 28.78
CA GLU A 76 -7.26 13.57 29.25
C GLU A 76 -7.56 14.96 28.68
N GLU A 77 -6.51 15.73 28.36
CA GLU A 77 -6.59 17.02 27.70
C GLU A 77 -7.30 16.95 26.34
N VAL A 78 -7.04 15.94 25.49
CA VAL A 78 -7.67 15.76 24.16
C VAL A 78 -9.20 15.72 24.24
N VAL A 79 -9.73 15.16 25.32
CA VAL A 79 -11.16 14.98 25.55
C VAL A 79 -11.78 16.23 26.19
N SER A 80 -11.01 16.91 27.02
CA SER A 80 -11.46 18.09 27.76
C SER A 80 -11.40 19.38 26.95
N SER A 81 -10.51 19.47 25.96
CA SER A 81 -10.41 20.64 25.11
C SER A 81 -11.50 20.58 24.05
N GLU A 82 -12.34 21.63 24.00
CA GLU A 82 -13.30 21.90 22.91
C GLU A 82 -12.64 21.95 21.52
N THR A 83 -11.31 21.86 21.46
CA THR A 83 -10.47 21.77 20.28
C THR A 83 -9.64 20.49 20.37
N LEU A 84 -9.80 19.56 19.43
CA LEU A 84 -8.80 18.49 19.26
C LEU A 84 -7.43 19.16 19.03
N PRO A 85 -6.39 18.83 19.81
CA PRO A 85 -5.08 19.47 19.69
C PRO A 85 -4.51 19.22 18.30
N GLY A 86 -4.15 20.30 17.59
CA GLY A 86 -3.70 20.22 16.20
C GLY A 86 -4.04 21.44 15.36
N GLY A 87 -4.89 22.34 15.87
CA GLY A 87 -5.34 23.51 15.10
C GLY A 87 -6.13 23.12 13.85
N ASP A 88 -6.62 21.88 13.81
CA ASP A 88 -7.15 21.29 12.60
C ASP A 88 -8.54 21.86 12.32
N THR A 89 -8.59 22.68 11.27
CA THR A 89 -9.80 23.45 10.95
C THR A 89 -10.97 22.57 10.55
N PHE A 90 -10.72 21.30 10.20
CA PHE A 90 -11.76 20.37 9.81
C PHE A 90 -12.69 19.99 10.97
N LEU A 91 -12.14 19.79 12.17
CA LEU A 91 -12.91 19.27 13.32
C LEU A 91 -13.61 20.37 14.13
N LYS A 92 -13.29 21.64 13.85
CA LYS A 92 -13.92 22.79 14.53
C LYS A 92 -15.43 22.84 14.34
N ASP A 93 -15.95 22.20 13.30
CA ASP A 93 -17.37 22.21 12.92
C ASP A 93 -18.11 20.99 13.49
N TYR A 94 -17.51 20.25 14.42
CA TYR A 94 -18.08 19.07 15.06
C TYR A 94 -18.23 19.23 16.57
N ASP A 95 -19.26 18.62 17.12
CA ASP A 95 -19.45 18.41 18.55
C ASP A 95 -19.28 16.93 18.90
N VAL A 96 -18.69 16.64 20.05
CA VAL A 96 -18.63 15.27 20.59
C VAL A 96 -20.00 14.90 21.15
N VAL A 97 -20.64 13.88 20.58
CA VAL A 97 -22.00 13.45 20.98
C VAL A 97 -22.02 12.12 21.72
N ASN A 98 -20.97 11.33 21.62
CA ASN A 98 -20.75 10.19 22.49
C ASN A 98 -19.24 9.98 22.66
N HIS A 99 -18.81 9.61 23.86
CA HIS A 99 -17.44 9.20 24.08
C HIS A 99 -17.38 8.21 25.24
N GLN A 100 -16.54 7.17 25.11
CA GLN A 100 -16.45 6.13 26.12
C GLN A 100 -15.05 5.51 26.13
N TYR A 101 -14.50 5.35 27.32
CA TYR A 101 -13.32 4.50 27.52
C TYR A 101 -13.73 3.03 27.43
N VAL A 102 -13.11 2.31 26.51
CA VAL A 102 -13.27 0.86 26.38
C VAL A 102 -12.26 0.22 27.32
N THR A 103 -12.75 -0.38 28.41
CA THR A 103 -11.90 -0.82 29.53
C THR A 103 -11.26 -2.20 29.29
N GLU A 104 -10.20 -2.46 30.06
CA GLU A 104 -9.20 -3.53 29.91
C GLU A 104 -9.75 -4.96 29.77
N ASN A 105 -10.96 -5.25 30.29
CA ASN A 105 -11.54 -6.60 30.23
C ASN A 105 -11.93 -7.03 28.82
N GLU A 106 -12.06 -6.10 27.87
CA GLU A 106 -12.40 -6.42 26.50
C GLU A 106 -11.16 -6.50 25.59
N LEU A 107 -10.06 -5.78 25.90
CA LEU A 107 -9.01 -5.48 24.91
C LEU A 107 -7.54 -5.45 25.44
N LEU A 108 -7.14 -6.43 26.26
CA LEU A 108 -5.72 -6.77 26.57
C LEU A 108 -4.80 -5.61 27.06
N GLY A 109 -5.30 -4.70 27.90
CA GLY A 109 -4.46 -3.74 28.65
C GLY A 109 -4.11 -2.43 27.92
N GLY A 110 -4.72 -2.16 26.76
CA GLY A 110 -4.66 -0.85 26.11
C GLY A 110 -5.66 0.16 26.64
N ARG A 111 -5.31 1.45 26.63
CA ARG A 111 -6.31 2.52 26.76
C ARG A 111 -6.90 2.80 25.39
N ILE A 112 -8.18 2.52 25.25
CA ILE A 112 -8.92 2.72 24.02
C ILE A 112 -10.04 3.71 24.30
N HIS A 113 -10.09 4.78 23.52
CA HIS A 113 -11.10 5.81 23.64
C HIS A 113 -11.94 5.85 22.37
N TRP A 114 -13.22 5.58 22.51
CA TRP A 114 -14.21 5.67 21.46
C TRP A 114 -14.83 7.08 21.47
N LEU A 115 -14.85 7.74 20.32
CA LEU A 115 -15.49 9.05 20.16
C LEU A 115 -16.42 9.04 18.95
N VAL A 116 -17.61 9.60 19.12
CA VAL A 116 -18.53 9.92 18.03
C VAL A 116 -18.74 11.41 18.01
N MET A 117 -18.56 11.97 16.83
CA MET A 117 -18.69 13.39 16.57
C MET A 117 -19.84 13.63 15.60
N GLU A 118 -20.60 14.70 15.82
CA GLU A 118 -21.68 15.15 14.96
C GLU A 118 -21.41 16.57 14.48
N ARG A 119 -21.60 16.81 13.20
CA ARG A 119 -21.39 18.11 12.58
C ARG A 119 -22.42 19.11 13.13
N ARG A 120 -21.97 20.32 13.48
CA ARG A 120 -22.83 21.41 13.95
C ARG A 120 -23.80 21.84 12.85
N ASN A 121 -25.04 22.14 13.25
CA ASN A 121 -26.12 22.53 12.33
C ASN A 121 -25.87 23.83 11.53
N ASN A 122 -24.90 24.65 11.95
CA ASN A 122 -24.53 25.89 11.27
C ASN A 122 -23.40 25.72 10.23
N ALA A 123 -22.82 24.52 10.09
CA ALA A 123 -21.82 24.24 9.07
C ALA A 123 -22.49 24.17 7.69
N THR A 124 -22.23 25.17 6.85
CA THR A 124 -22.90 25.39 5.55
C THR A 124 -22.42 24.49 4.42
N ALA A 125 -21.50 23.56 4.67
CA ALA A 125 -20.93 22.72 3.64
C ALA A 125 -21.70 21.39 3.52
N ASP A 126 -22.55 21.24 2.50
CA ASP A 126 -23.19 19.95 2.14
C ASP A 126 -22.19 18.82 1.85
N GLN A 127 -20.91 19.15 1.77
CA GLN A 127 -19.82 18.25 1.37
C GLN A 127 -19.19 17.50 2.54
N ILE A 128 -19.37 17.95 3.79
CA ILE A 128 -18.73 17.35 4.98
C ILE A 128 -19.65 16.28 5.61
N PRO A 129 -19.16 15.14 6.12
CA PRO A 129 -20.00 14.08 6.67
C PRO A 129 -20.71 14.54 7.94
N THR A 130 -21.97 14.12 8.11
CA THR A 130 -22.78 14.50 9.27
C THR A 130 -22.26 13.93 10.57
N ARG A 131 -21.63 12.75 10.53
CA ARG A 131 -21.08 12.06 11.71
C ARG A 131 -19.77 11.37 11.39
N LEU A 132 -18.89 11.34 12.38
CA LEU A 132 -17.60 10.66 12.35
C LEU A 132 -17.46 9.79 13.60
N CYS A 133 -16.74 8.68 13.48
CA CYS A 133 -16.37 7.84 14.61
C CYS A 133 -14.85 7.67 14.66
N LEU A 134 -14.26 7.93 15.82
CA LEU A 134 -12.84 7.78 16.07
C LEU A 134 -12.62 6.72 17.14
N LEU A 135 -11.63 5.85 16.90
CA LEU A 135 -11.08 4.91 17.86
C LEU A 135 -9.64 5.33 18.13
N LEU A 136 -9.39 5.96 19.27
CA LEU A 136 -8.05 6.37 19.70
C LEU A 136 -7.45 5.25 20.54
N MET A 137 -6.27 4.77 20.18
CA MET A 137 -5.63 3.63 20.84
C MET A 137 -4.21 4.00 21.28
N HIS A 138 -4.00 4.00 22.59
CA HIS A 138 -2.70 4.21 23.20
C HIS A 138 -1.84 2.93 23.09
N TRP A 139 -1.38 2.60 21.88
CA TRP A 139 -0.83 1.28 21.55
C TRP A 139 0.31 1.32 20.52
N GLU A 140 1.04 0.21 20.46
CA GLU A 140 1.96 -0.06 19.35
C GLU A 140 1.15 -0.34 18.07
N ALA A 141 1.54 0.29 16.97
CA ALA A 141 0.81 0.27 15.70
C ALA A 141 0.63 -1.14 15.11
N VAL A 142 1.68 -1.96 15.08
CA VAL A 142 1.63 -3.31 14.50
C VAL A 142 0.73 -4.21 15.35
N ALA A 143 0.87 -4.16 16.67
CA ALA A 143 0.01 -4.87 17.62
C ALA A 143 -1.46 -4.44 17.52
N ALA A 144 -1.72 -3.14 17.40
CA ALA A 144 -3.08 -2.62 17.20
C ALA A 144 -3.70 -3.13 15.90
N TYR A 145 -2.92 -3.15 14.81
CA TYR A 145 -3.40 -3.66 13.54
C TYR A 145 -3.75 -5.14 13.62
N GLU A 146 -2.85 -5.98 14.18
CA GLU A 146 -3.11 -7.41 14.35
C GLU A 146 -4.36 -7.66 15.21
N PHE A 147 -4.49 -6.90 16.29
CA PHE A 147 -5.59 -7.05 17.23
C PHE A 147 -6.96 -6.69 16.64
N LEU A 148 -7.03 -5.61 15.85
CA LEU A 148 -8.27 -5.15 15.24
C LEU A 148 -8.63 -6.01 14.03
N TYR A 149 -7.69 -6.16 13.09
CA TYR A 149 -7.96 -6.73 11.77
C TYR A 149 -7.62 -8.22 11.66
N GLY A 150 -6.90 -8.79 12.62
CA GLY A 150 -6.70 -10.24 12.73
C GLY A 150 -7.94 -11.00 13.24
N ARG A 151 -9.03 -10.30 13.56
CA ARG A 151 -10.28 -10.89 14.03
C ARG A 151 -11.05 -11.54 12.87
N PRO A 152 -11.68 -12.71 13.07
CA PRO A 152 -12.42 -13.40 11.99
C PRO A 152 -13.55 -12.60 11.33
N GLN A 153 -14.10 -11.60 12.02
CA GLN A 153 -15.22 -10.78 11.55
C GLN A 153 -14.84 -9.38 11.08
N ALA A 154 -13.57 -9.00 11.20
CA ALA A 154 -13.11 -7.69 10.77
C ALA A 154 -12.96 -7.65 9.25
N CYS A 155 -13.32 -6.53 8.64
CA CYS A 155 -12.90 -6.22 7.28
C CYS A 155 -11.51 -5.59 7.35
N PRO A 156 -10.65 -5.77 6.32
CA PRO A 156 -9.44 -4.98 6.23
C PRO A 156 -9.79 -3.49 6.20
N PRO A 157 -8.90 -2.61 6.71
CA PRO A 157 -9.16 -1.17 6.66
C PRO A 157 -9.35 -0.73 5.22
N TYR A 158 -10.23 0.24 4.99
CA TYR A 158 -10.41 0.85 3.67
C TYR A 158 -9.15 1.57 3.20
N ALA A 159 -8.49 2.27 4.12
CA ALA A 159 -7.24 2.96 3.86
C ALA A 159 -6.25 2.81 5.02
N VAL A 160 -4.96 2.85 4.71
CA VAL A 160 -3.88 2.95 5.71
C VAL A 160 -3.04 4.19 5.42
N VAL A 161 -2.78 4.99 6.45
CA VAL A 161 -1.94 6.19 6.33
C VAL A 161 -0.50 5.81 6.70
N LEU A 162 0.46 6.05 5.81
CA LEU A 162 1.88 5.74 6.05
C LEU A 162 2.65 7.04 6.29
N GLN A 163 3.19 7.19 7.50
CA GLN A 163 4.01 8.35 7.87
C GLN A 163 5.50 8.10 7.67
N ASP A 164 6.23 9.21 7.64
CA ASP A 164 7.69 9.30 7.50
C ASP A 164 8.46 8.97 8.79
N HIS A 165 7.86 9.20 9.95
CA HIS A 165 8.51 8.99 11.24
C HIS A 165 8.28 7.60 11.84
N GLY A 166 7.54 6.72 11.15
CA GLY A 166 7.36 5.33 11.54
C GLY A 166 8.52 4.39 11.19
N GLY A 167 9.51 4.89 10.44
CA GLY A 167 10.64 4.09 9.97
C GLY A 167 10.21 2.84 9.19
N ASP A 168 10.92 1.74 9.43
CA ASP A 168 10.73 0.45 8.75
C ASP A 168 9.49 -0.32 9.24
N LEU A 169 8.70 0.26 10.16
CA LEU A 169 7.53 -0.38 10.73
C LEU A 169 6.28 -0.24 9.87
N PHE A 170 6.18 0.81 9.04
CA PHE A 170 4.94 1.11 8.31
C PHE A 170 5.08 0.97 6.79
N GLY A 171 6.20 1.35 6.17
CA GLY A 171 6.37 1.34 4.70
C GLY A 171 6.77 -0.02 4.11
N GLY A 172 6.80 -0.13 2.79
CA GLY A 172 7.43 -1.24 2.05
C GLY A 172 7.01 -2.65 2.49
N ASP A 173 7.98 -3.49 2.84
CA ASP A 173 7.79 -4.87 3.37
C ASP A 173 7.88 -4.92 4.91
N SER A 174 7.42 -3.85 5.55
CA SER A 174 7.36 -3.74 7.01
C SER A 174 6.52 -4.83 7.67
N PRO A 175 6.65 -5.02 9.00
CA PRO A 175 5.73 -5.86 9.76
C PRO A 175 4.25 -5.50 9.54
N LEU A 176 3.90 -4.20 9.48
CA LEU A 176 2.53 -3.76 9.24
C LEU A 176 2.03 -4.19 7.85
N SER A 177 2.85 -4.00 6.81
CA SER A 177 2.56 -4.46 5.45
C SER A 177 2.31 -5.97 5.43
N ARG A 178 3.16 -6.77 6.07
CA ARG A 178 2.99 -8.23 6.15
C ARG A 178 1.69 -8.64 6.83
N LEU A 179 1.26 -7.94 7.88
CA LEU A 179 -0.03 -8.21 8.51
C LEU A 179 -1.20 -7.83 7.61
N ALA A 180 -1.15 -6.70 6.91
CA ALA A 180 -2.18 -6.35 5.93
C ALA A 180 -2.27 -7.40 4.82
N PHE A 181 -1.15 -7.93 4.35
CA PHE A 181 -1.17 -9.02 3.37
C PHE A 181 -1.78 -10.31 3.93
N LYS A 182 -1.63 -10.56 5.23
CA LYS A 182 -2.18 -11.72 5.93
C LYS A 182 -3.69 -11.58 6.19
N PHE A 183 -4.16 -10.40 6.60
CA PHE A 183 -5.54 -10.19 7.06
C PHE A 183 -6.45 -9.51 6.04
N GLY A 184 -5.89 -8.99 4.95
CA GLY A 184 -6.60 -8.31 3.88
C GLY A 184 -6.00 -6.93 3.61
N LYS A 185 -5.82 -6.63 2.33
CA LYS A 185 -5.15 -5.41 1.88
C LYS A 185 -6.15 -4.26 1.85
N PRO A 186 -5.75 -3.06 2.31
CA PRO A 186 -6.57 -1.88 2.13
C PRO A 186 -6.74 -1.53 0.64
N GLU A 187 -7.80 -0.81 0.30
CA GLU A 187 -7.93 -0.31 -1.08
C GLU A 187 -6.91 0.82 -1.34
N TRP A 188 -6.65 1.62 -0.31
CA TRP A 188 -5.84 2.83 -0.40
C TRP A 188 -4.68 2.85 0.58
N LEU A 189 -3.54 3.39 0.13
CA LEU A 189 -2.51 3.90 1.02
C LEU A 189 -2.42 5.41 0.85
N PHE A 190 -2.32 6.13 1.97
CA PHE A 190 -2.05 7.56 1.98
C PHE A 190 -0.65 7.81 2.52
N VAL A 191 0.31 7.97 1.61
CA VAL A 191 1.73 7.81 1.91
C VAL A 191 2.44 9.15 1.92
N ALA A 192 3.18 9.43 3.00
CA ALA A 192 4.10 10.56 3.10
C ALA A 192 5.20 10.46 2.03
N ASP A 193 5.32 11.50 1.22
CA ASP A 193 6.33 11.66 0.18
C ASP A 193 7.54 12.39 0.79
N LEU A 194 8.62 11.64 0.99
CA LEU A 194 9.86 12.15 1.57
C LEU A 194 10.82 12.78 0.56
N SER A 195 10.36 13.10 -0.64
CA SER A 195 11.20 13.78 -1.64
C SER A 195 11.75 15.15 -1.17
N PHE A 196 11.16 15.77 -0.15
CA PHE A 196 11.42 17.18 0.20
C PHE A 196 12.07 17.44 1.56
N THR A 197 12.27 16.45 2.43
CA THR A 197 12.91 16.73 3.73
C THR A 197 14.41 16.48 3.67
N TRP A 198 15.14 17.35 4.36
CA TRP A 198 16.57 17.32 4.67
C TRP A 198 17.03 16.07 5.46
N MET A 199 16.18 15.04 5.54
CA MET A 199 16.37 13.78 6.25
C MET A 199 16.68 12.59 5.32
N HIS A 200 17.09 12.84 4.07
CA HIS A 200 17.51 11.77 3.14
C HIS A 200 18.57 10.83 3.76
N ASP A 201 19.40 11.33 4.67
CA ASP A 201 20.48 10.56 5.30
C ASP A 201 20.01 9.55 6.36
N ILE A 202 18.74 9.59 6.80
CA ILE A 202 18.24 8.66 7.82
C ILE A 202 17.53 7.43 7.22
N GLY A 203 17.46 7.30 5.89
CA GLY A 203 17.02 6.07 5.21
C GLY A 203 15.55 5.66 5.42
N HIS A 204 14.75 6.43 6.16
CA HIS A 204 13.40 6.06 6.55
C HIS A 204 12.33 6.60 5.58
N SER A 205 12.46 6.33 4.28
CA SER A 205 11.41 6.71 3.33
C SER A 205 10.16 5.83 3.51
N SER A 206 8.99 6.44 3.70
CA SER A 206 7.70 5.76 3.61
C SER A 206 7.50 5.27 2.19
N THR A 207 7.97 4.07 1.91
CA THR A 207 7.72 3.42 0.64
C THR A 207 6.29 2.87 0.66
N PRO A 208 5.52 3.01 -0.43
CA PRO A 208 4.24 2.32 -0.54
C PRO A 208 4.45 0.81 -0.46
N TRP A 209 3.43 0.07 -0.03
CA TRP A 209 3.51 -1.40 0.00
C TRP A 209 3.60 -1.96 -1.42
N PRO A 210 4.17 -3.17 -1.60
CA PRO A 210 4.16 -3.87 -2.87
C PRO A 210 2.73 -3.98 -3.45
N GLY A 211 2.59 -3.82 -4.76
CA GLY A 211 1.27 -3.91 -5.42
C GLY A 211 0.42 -2.64 -5.33
N TYR A 212 0.96 -1.52 -4.84
CA TYR A 212 0.28 -0.23 -4.84
C TYR A 212 0.91 0.74 -5.83
N GLU A 213 0.06 1.49 -6.53
CA GLU A 213 0.47 2.48 -7.53
C GLU A 213 -0.04 3.87 -7.16
N ARG A 214 0.81 4.89 -7.35
CA ARG A 214 0.44 6.29 -7.12
C ARG A 214 -0.63 6.70 -8.12
N VAL A 215 -1.73 7.27 -7.64
CA VAL A 215 -2.84 7.71 -8.51
C VAL A 215 -3.17 9.19 -8.36
N SER A 216 -2.62 9.89 -7.38
CA SER A 216 -2.88 11.31 -7.12
C SER A 216 -1.64 12.19 -7.25
N SER A 217 -1.90 13.49 -7.41
CA SER A 217 -0.88 14.50 -7.15
C SER A 217 -0.58 14.56 -5.64
N PRO A 218 0.66 14.88 -5.23
CA PRO A 218 0.97 15.09 -3.82
C PRO A 218 0.22 16.30 -3.25
N LEU A 219 -0.23 16.20 -2.00
CA LEU A 219 -0.89 17.27 -1.25
C LEU A 219 -0.14 17.50 0.07
N PRO A 220 0.18 18.74 0.47
CA PRO A 220 0.77 19.00 1.77
C PRO A 220 -0.24 18.69 2.88
N GLY A 221 0.23 18.05 3.96
CA GLY A 221 -0.53 17.96 5.19
C GLY A 221 0.12 17.08 6.25
N GLY A 222 -0.64 16.80 7.31
CA GLY A 222 -0.11 16.29 8.56
C GLY A 222 0.70 17.31 9.36
N ASP A 223 1.14 16.90 10.55
CA ASP A 223 1.74 17.79 11.57
C ASP A 223 2.90 18.66 11.06
N PHE A 224 3.63 18.22 10.04
CA PHE A 224 4.79 18.91 9.47
C PHE A 224 4.56 19.44 8.05
N GLY A 225 3.32 19.40 7.55
CA GLY A 225 3.01 19.78 6.17
C GLY A 225 3.69 18.87 5.13
N THR A 226 4.06 17.64 5.50
CA THR A 226 4.67 16.66 4.62
C THR A 226 3.76 16.41 3.42
N LEU A 227 4.32 16.40 2.22
CA LEU A 227 3.55 16.04 1.02
C LEU A 227 3.07 14.59 1.16
N ARG A 228 1.84 14.30 0.78
CA ARG A 228 1.29 12.95 0.79
C ARG A 228 0.63 12.65 -0.53
N SER A 229 0.79 11.42 -1.01
CA SER A 229 0.14 10.95 -2.24
C SER A 229 -0.75 9.75 -1.93
N LEU A 230 -1.84 9.64 -2.69
CA LEU A 230 -2.73 8.50 -2.64
C LEU A 230 -2.22 7.41 -3.58
N PHE A 231 -2.17 6.18 -3.06
CA PHE A 231 -1.85 4.99 -3.82
C PHE A 231 -3.02 4.03 -3.78
N ARG A 232 -3.29 3.37 -4.90
CA ARG A 232 -4.36 2.37 -5.02
C ARG A 232 -3.77 0.97 -5.11
N HIS A 233 -4.42 0.02 -4.44
CA HIS A 233 -4.11 -1.40 -4.60
C HIS A 233 -4.40 -1.87 -6.04
N GLN A 234 -3.45 -2.58 -6.64
CA GLN A 234 -3.55 -3.14 -7.97
C GLN A 234 -3.57 -4.68 -7.89
N PRO A 235 -4.73 -5.33 -7.72
CA PRO A 235 -4.82 -6.77 -7.51
C PRO A 235 -4.27 -7.58 -8.70
N ASP A 236 -4.39 -7.05 -9.92
CA ASP A 236 -3.88 -7.71 -11.12
C ASP A 236 -2.35 -7.71 -11.17
N VAL A 237 -1.70 -6.71 -10.58
CA VAL A 237 -0.25 -6.61 -10.53
C VAL A 237 0.34 -7.67 -9.58
N GLU A 238 -0.39 -8.03 -8.53
CA GLU A 238 0.07 -9.01 -7.53
C GLU A 238 0.10 -10.44 -8.04
N ARG A 239 -0.75 -10.78 -9.01
CA ARG A 239 -0.66 -12.08 -9.70
C ARG A 239 0.74 -12.31 -10.28
N TYR A 240 1.44 -11.24 -10.66
CA TYR A 240 2.79 -11.32 -11.19
C TYR A 240 3.87 -11.49 -10.10
N PHE A 241 3.61 -11.04 -8.87
CA PHE A 241 4.56 -11.11 -7.76
C PHE A 241 4.39 -12.34 -6.87
N ALA A 242 3.16 -12.87 -6.74
CA ALA A 242 2.87 -13.98 -5.83
C ALA A 242 3.48 -15.32 -6.29
N ASP A 243 3.60 -15.54 -7.59
CA ASP A 243 4.34 -16.67 -8.14
C ASP A 243 5.07 -16.23 -9.42
N PRO A 244 6.32 -15.76 -9.28
CA PRO A 244 7.14 -15.35 -10.42
C PRO A 244 7.32 -16.48 -11.44
N PHE A 245 7.28 -17.75 -10.98
CA PHE A 245 7.39 -18.90 -11.86
C PHE A 245 6.09 -19.19 -12.59
N SER A 246 4.91 -18.95 -12.01
CA SER A 246 3.64 -19.01 -12.76
C SER A 246 3.57 -17.94 -13.84
N PHE A 247 3.99 -16.69 -13.56
CA PHE A 247 4.00 -15.64 -14.56
C PHE A 247 5.01 -15.95 -15.66
N VAL A 248 6.25 -16.31 -15.28
CA VAL A 248 7.24 -16.77 -16.24
C VAL A 248 6.65 -17.93 -17.03
N SER A 249 6.07 -18.95 -16.41
CA SER A 249 5.45 -20.11 -17.07
C SER A 249 4.29 -19.76 -17.99
N GLU A 250 3.39 -18.84 -17.62
CA GLU A 250 2.28 -18.39 -18.46
C GLU A 250 2.78 -17.55 -19.65
N VAL A 251 3.75 -16.67 -19.42
CA VAL A 251 4.49 -15.99 -20.49
C VAL A 251 5.22 -17.02 -21.36
N LEU A 252 5.83 -18.06 -20.77
CA LEU A 252 6.52 -19.13 -21.49
C LEU A 252 5.52 -19.96 -22.30
N LYS A 253 4.30 -20.19 -21.82
CA LYS A 253 3.24 -20.92 -22.53
C LYS A 253 2.64 -20.09 -23.67
N ALA A 254 2.35 -18.82 -23.44
CA ALA A 254 1.88 -17.88 -24.45
C ALA A 254 2.95 -17.69 -25.54
N SER A 255 4.19 -17.48 -25.11
CA SER A 255 5.36 -17.37 -25.97
C SER A 255 5.65 -18.67 -26.72
N ARG A 256 5.55 -19.86 -26.11
CA ARG A 256 5.70 -21.14 -26.84
C ARG A 256 4.65 -21.33 -27.95
N ARG A 257 3.43 -20.80 -27.78
CA ARG A 257 2.39 -20.84 -28.83
C ARG A 257 2.67 -19.85 -29.96
N GLU A 258 3.22 -18.67 -29.66
CA GLU A 258 3.49 -17.62 -30.65
C GLU A 258 4.89 -17.69 -31.29
N ASN A 259 5.88 -18.31 -30.62
CA ASN A 259 7.28 -18.32 -31.03
C ASN A 259 7.78 -19.56 -31.78
N LYS A 260 6.93 -20.19 -32.60
CA LYS A 260 7.44 -21.09 -33.65
C LYS A 260 8.43 -20.37 -34.59
N GLN A 261 8.22 -19.08 -34.85
CA GLN A 261 9.05 -18.28 -35.74
C GLN A 261 10.40 -17.89 -35.12
N LEU A 262 10.47 -17.49 -33.85
CA LEU A 262 11.75 -17.22 -33.18
C LEU A 262 12.57 -18.50 -33.01
N TRP A 263 11.93 -19.63 -32.68
CA TRP A 263 12.63 -20.92 -32.65
C TRP A 263 13.25 -21.24 -34.02
N ALA A 264 12.49 -21.07 -35.11
CA ALA A 264 13.02 -21.27 -36.47
C ALA A 264 14.15 -20.29 -36.82
N ARG A 265 14.06 -19.02 -36.39
CA ARG A 265 15.07 -17.98 -36.64
C ARG A 265 16.42 -18.30 -36.00
N TYR A 266 16.41 -18.90 -34.81
CA TYR A 266 17.63 -19.21 -34.05
C TYR A 266 18.15 -20.64 -34.25
N ALA A 267 17.42 -21.47 -35.00
CA ALA A 267 17.86 -22.82 -35.35
C ALA A 267 19.28 -22.84 -35.98
N PRO A 268 19.65 -21.95 -36.92
CA PRO A 268 21.00 -21.99 -37.51
C PRO A 268 22.12 -21.68 -36.52
N ILE A 269 21.89 -20.76 -35.57
CA ILE A 269 22.88 -20.40 -34.54
C ILE A 269 23.02 -21.52 -33.51
N ARG A 270 21.90 -22.12 -33.08
CA ARG A 270 21.91 -23.31 -32.23
C ARG A 270 22.68 -24.44 -32.91
N ASP A 271 22.39 -24.70 -34.18
CA ASP A 271 22.97 -25.83 -34.92
C ASP A 271 24.46 -25.61 -35.19
N ASP A 272 24.90 -24.36 -35.45
CA ASP A 272 26.31 -23.99 -35.58
C ASP A 272 27.08 -24.12 -34.24
N VAL A 273 26.47 -23.73 -33.12
CA VAL A 273 27.06 -23.90 -31.79
C VAL A 273 27.17 -25.39 -31.42
N LEU A 274 26.15 -26.18 -31.74
CA LEU A 274 26.16 -27.64 -31.55
C LEU A 274 27.19 -28.33 -32.43
N ALA A 275 27.34 -27.90 -33.69
CA ALA A 275 28.31 -28.46 -34.63
C ALA A 275 29.77 -28.14 -34.26
N LYS A 276 30.01 -27.03 -33.54
CA LYS A 276 31.35 -26.60 -33.09
C LYS A 276 31.75 -27.19 -31.74
N TRP A 277 30.86 -27.91 -31.06
CA TRP A 277 31.10 -28.40 -29.70
C TRP A 277 31.26 -29.93 -29.66
N ASP A 278 32.38 -30.38 -29.10
CA ASP A 278 32.90 -31.76 -29.12
C ASP A 278 31.95 -32.82 -28.52
N ASP A 279 32.21 -34.09 -28.90
CA ASP A 279 31.32 -35.28 -28.96
C ASP A 279 30.77 -35.84 -27.62
N ARG A 280 30.30 -35.00 -26.69
CA ARG A 280 29.65 -35.44 -25.44
C ARG A 280 28.13 -35.23 -25.47
N PRO A 281 27.33 -36.28 -25.77
CA PRO A 281 25.89 -36.18 -25.97
C PRO A 281 25.09 -35.72 -24.75
N ASP A 282 25.62 -35.95 -23.55
CA ASP A 282 25.00 -35.61 -22.26
C ASP A 282 25.07 -34.11 -21.93
N HIS A 283 26.09 -33.41 -22.44
CA HIS A 283 26.24 -31.97 -22.22
C HIS A 283 25.52 -31.12 -23.28
N GLN A 284 25.40 -31.60 -24.52
CA GLN A 284 24.80 -30.84 -25.64
C GLN A 284 23.30 -30.54 -25.41
N ALA A 285 22.52 -31.51 -24.91
CA ALA A 285 21.09 -31.32 -24.69
C ALA A 285 20.80 -30.30 -23.58
N LEU A 286 21.49 -30.43 -22.44
CA LEU A 286 21.32 -29.54 -21.29
C LEU A 286 21.79 -28.11 -21.60
N TRP A 287 22.89 -27.94 -22.33
CA TRP A 287 23.42 -26.61 -22.67
C TRP A 287 22.68 -25.93 -23.82
N ALA A 288 22.24 -26.67 -24.85
CA ALA A 288 21.40 -26.11 -25.90
C ALA A 288 20.08 -25.62 -25.33
N GLU A 289 19.47 -26.38 -24.41
CA GLU A 289 18.29 -25.97 -23.67
C GLU A 289 18.59 -24.74 -22.79
N HIS A 290 19.75 -24.67 -22.13
CA HIS A 290 20.13 -23.55 -21.27
C HIS A 290 20.42 -22.24 -22.04
N LEU A 291 21.16 -22.30 -23.16
CA LEU A 291 21.45 -21.14 -24.00
C LEU A 291 20.22 -20.69 -24.78
N SER A 292 19.45 -21.61 -25.35
CA SER A 292 18.19 -21.25 -26.00
C SER A 292 17.26 -20.61 -25.00
N THR A 293 17.21 -21.11 -23.76
CA THR A 293 16.39 -20.51 -22.69
C THR A 293 16.93 -19.15 -22.25
N LYS A 294 18.25 -18.95 -22.14
CA LYS A 294 18.84 -17.64 -21.77
C LYS A 294 18.65 -16.57 -22.84
N TYR A 295 18.96 -16.86 -24.11
CA TYR A 295 18.76 -15.91 -25.21
C TYR A 295 17.28 -15.68 -25.49
N TRP A 296 16.44 -16.71 -25.36
CA TRP A 296 15.00 -16.55 -25.44
C TRP A 296 14.44 -15.75 -24.27
N LEU A 297 14.87 -15.97 -23.03
CA LEU A 297 14.47 -15.14 -21.88
C LEU A 297 14.89 -13.68 -22.07
N TRP A 298 16.08 -13.43 -22.63
CA TRP A 298 16.53 -12.07 -22.95
C TRP A 298 15.66 -11.40 -24.02
N ASP A 299 15.35 -12.09 -25.12
CA ASP A 299 14.46 -11.57 -26.16
C ASP A 299 13.00 -11.47 -25.69
N GLN A 300 12.54 -12.35 -24.79
CA GLN A 300 11.24 -12.23 -24.13
C GLN A 300 11.21 -11.04 -23.19
N CYS A 301 12.31 -10.74 -22.49
CA CYS A 301 12.42 -9.50 -21.71
C CYS A 301 12.39 -8.27 -22.60
N ILE A 302 13.05 -8.29 -23.78
CA ILE A 302 12.98 -7.19 -24.76
C ILE A 302 11.56 -7.08 -25.36
N PHE A 303 10.92 -8.20 -25.68
CA PHE A 303 9.55 -8.24 -26.20
C PHE A 303 8.51 -7.79 -25.17
N LEU A 304 8.66 -8.21 -23.91
CA LEU A 304 7.86 -7.71 -22.79
C LEU A 304 8.14 -6.23 -22.55
N GLN A 305 9.40 -5.78 -22.64
CA GLN A 305 9.77 -4.38 -22.54
C GLN A 305 9.13 -3.54 -23.65
N ASP A 306 9.00 -4.08 -24.87
CA ASP A 306 8.32 -3.46 -26.02
C ASP A 306 6.79 -3.43 -25.86
N LYS A 307 6.19 -4.53 -25.39
CA LYS A 307 4.74 -4.61 -25.11
C LYS A 307 4.30 -3.81 -23.88
N LEU A 308 5.17 -3.67 -22.88
CA LEU A 308 4.94 -2.89 -21.67
C LEU A 308 5.21 -1.39 -21.86
N GLN A 309 5.61 -0.93 -23.06
CA GLN A 309 5.70 0.51 -23.39
C GLN A 309 4.35 1.26 -23.23
N HIS A 310 3.24 0.54 -23.09
CA HIS A 310 1.91 1.12 -22.84
C HIS A 310 1.53 1.21 -21.35
N THR A 311 2.36 0.69 -20.43
CA THR A 311 2.20 0.82 -18.97
C THR A 311 3.57 1.02 -18.31
N PRO A 312 4.08 2.28 -18.28
CA PRO A 312 5.45 2.61 -17.88
C PRO A 312 5.84 2.15 -16.45
N SER A 313 4.89 2.10 -15.52
CA SER A 313 5.12 1.71 -14.12
C SER A 313 5.46 0.23 -13.96
N THR A 314 4.85 -0.65 -14.77
CA THR A 314 5.10 -2.10 -14.74
C THR A 314 6.46 -2.45 -15.33
N ALA A 315 6.88 -1.77 -16.41
CA ALA A 315 8.17 -2.00 -17.05
C ALA A 315 9.35 -1.68 -16.12
N GLU A 316 9.25 -0.58 -15.36
CA GLU A 316 10.30 -0.15 -14.42
C GLU A 316 10.37 -1.06 -13.19
N ALA A 317 9.23 -1.51 -12.66
CA ALA A 317 9.19 -2.47 -11.56
C ALA A 317 9.83 -3.82 -11.93
N VAL A 318 9.55 -4.33 -13.15
CA VAL A 318 10.18 -5.54 -13.68
C VAL A 318 11.69 -5.35 -13.86
N ARG A 319 12.12 -4.19 -14.40
CA ARG A 319 13.54 -3.85 -14.55
C ARG A 319 14.27 -3.83 -13.20
N GLN A 320 13.70 -3.18 -12.19
CA GLN A 320 14.32 -3.08 -10.86
C GLN A 320 14.36 -4.41 -10.11
N ALA A 321 13.34 -5.26 -10.27
CA ALA A 321 13.33 -6.61 -9.70
C ALA A 321 14.42 -7.50 -10.35
N TRP A 322 14.68 -7.30 -11.65
CA TRP A 322 15.70 -8.04 -12.37
C TRP A 322 17.12 -7.54 -12.07
N GLN A 323 17.34 -6.22 -12.02
CA GLN A 323 18.63 -5.61 -11.66
C GLN A 323 19.09 -6.09 -10.28
N ARG A 324 18.19 -6.07 -9.29
CA ARG A 324 18.47 -6.61 -7.95
C ARG A 324 18.91 -8.08 -7.96
N ARG A 325 18.49 -8.88 -8.95
CA ARG A 325 18.83 -10.29 -9.08
C ARG A 325 20.15 -10.52 -9.83
N ILE A 326 20.50 -9.65 -10.78
CA ILE A 326 21.85 -9.59 -11.37
C ILE A 326 22.85 -9.28 -10.25
N ASP A 327 22.56 -8.26 -9.44
CA ASP A 327 23.44 -7.77 -8.39
C ASP A 327 23.62 -8.82 -7.25
N PHE A 328 22.64 -9.72 -7.08
CA PHE A 328 22.69 -10.80 -6.09
C PHE A 328 23.51 -12.03 -6.52
N HIS A 329 23.76 -12.22 -7.81
CA HIS A 329 24.56 -13.34 -8.34
C HIS A 329 25.67 -12.89 -9.32
N PRO A 330 26.60 -12.02 -8.89
CA PRO A 330 27.64 -11.47 -9.77
C PRO A 330 28.57 -12.56 -10.33
N ALA A 331 28.84 -13.62 -9.57
CA ALA A 331 29.72 -14.72 -9.99
C ALA A 331 29.17 -15.55 -11.17
N ALA A 332 27.84 -15.63 -11.33
CA ALA A 332 27.20 -16.35 -12.42
C ALA A 332 27.18 -15.55 -13.75
N VAL A 333 27.34 -14.22 -13.65
CA VAL A 333 27.39 -13.30 -14.80
C VAL A 333 28.83 -13.09 -15.26
N LEU A 334 29.77 -12.95 -14.31
CA LEU A 334 31.20 -12.69 -14.58
C LEU A 334 31.99 -13.92 -15.07
N SER A 335 31.47 -15.13 -14.89
CA SER A 335 32.08 -16.36 -15.41
C SER A 335 31.70 -16.68 -16.86
N CYS A 336 30.88 -15.85 -17.51
CA CYS A 336 30.49 -16.01 -18.90
C CYS A 336 31.51 -15.32 -19.84
N PRO A 337 32.26 -16.05 -20.68
CA PRO A 337 33.29 -15.46 -21.56
C PRO A 337 32.75 -14.42 -22.56
N ALA A 338 31.44 -14.44 -22.83
CA ALA A 338 30.77 -13.47 -23.69
C ALA A 338 30.62 -12.07 -23.05
N PHE A 339 30.65 -11.97 -21.72
CA PHE A 339 30.50 -10.71 -20.99
C PHE A 339 31.83 -9.94 -20.80
N MET A 340 32.98 -10.61 -20.98
CA MET A 340 34.31 -9.99 -20.82
C MET A 340 34.86 -9.31 -22.08
N ARG A 341 34.05 -9.14 -23.13
CA ARG A 341 34.44 -8.45 -24.39
C ARG A 341 33.51 -7.31 -24.79
N LEU A 342 32.61 -6.90 -23.90
CA LEU A 342 31.85 -5.65 -23.95
C LEU A 342 32.26 -4.83 -22.73
#